data_AF-A0A953W383-F1
#
_entry.id   AF-A0A953W383-F1
#
_cell.length_a   1.000
_cell.length_b   1.000
_cell.length_c   1.000
_cell.angle_alpha   90.00
_cell.angle_beta   90.00
_cell.angle_gamma   90.00
#
_symmetry.space_group_name_H-M   'P 1'
#
loop_
_entity.id
_entity.type
_entity.pdbx_description
1 polymer ?
#
loop_
_entity_poly.entity_id
_entity_poly.type
_entity_poly.pdbx_seq_one_letter_code
_entity_poly.pdbx_strand_id
1 'polypeptide(L)'
;MATEQKPMNSGYGVRTEARDATGGRDLTGKVAIVTGGYSGLGLETTKALAAAGAIVIVPARSAEKAQKALAGVANVEQAAFDLADPKSIDAFAGGFLARTKTLDILINNAAIMASPL
;
A
#
# COMPACT_ATOMS: atom_id res chain seq x y z
N MET A 1 -21.66 18.06 19.21
CA MET A 1 -22.76 17.17 18.79
C MET A 1 -22.15 16.08 17.93
N ALA A 2 -22.43 14.80 18.18
CA ALA A 2 -22.00 13.72 17.31
C ALA A 2 -22.89 13.72 16.06
N THR A 3 -22.29 13.79 14.87
CA THR A 3 -23.02 13.63 13.61
C THR A 3 -23.50 12.19 13.52
N GLU A 4 -24.80 11.98 13.35
CA GLU A 4 -25.34 10.63 13.06
C GLU A 4 -24.75 10.09 11.76
N GLN A 5 -24.11 8.92 11.84
CA GLN A 5 -23.58 8.24 10.66
C GLN A 5 -24.75 7.73 9.81
N LYS A 6 -24.77 8.14 8.53
CA LYS A 6 -25.74 7.67 7.55
C LYS A 6 -25.05 6.80 6.50
N PRO A 7 -25.67 5.70 6.02
CA PRO A 7 -25.09 4.89 4.95
C PRO A 7 -24.83 5.72 3.69
N MET A 8 -23.67 5.51 3.05
CA MET A 8 -23.29 6.24 1.84
C MET A 8 -23.91 5.66 0.55
N ASN A 9 -24.66 4.55 0.64
CA ASN A 9 -25.21 3.81 -0.51
C ASN A 9 -24.17 3.59 -1.63
N SER A 10 -22.93 3.30 -1.26
CA SER A 10 -21.78 3.26 -2.17
C SER A 10 -21.76 2.08 -3.13
N GLY A 11 -22.66 1.11 -2.96
CA GLY A 11 -22.62 -0.18 -3.68
C GLY A 11 -21.57 -1.16 -3.15
N TYR A 12 -20.71 -0.74 -2.21
CA TYR A 12 -19.76 -1.62 -1.54
C TYR A 12 -20.40 -2.27 -0.30
N GLY A 13 -20.11 -3.55 -0.10
CA GLY A 13 -20.65 -4.34 1.01
C GLY A 13 -19.65 -5.39 1.50
N VAL A 14 -20.12 -6.32 2.33
CA VAL A 14 -19.27 -7.33 3.01
C VAL A 14 -18.58 -8.31 2.07
N ARG A 15 -18.94 -8.32 0.78
CA ARG A 15 -18.33 -9.17 -0.27
C ARG A 15 -17.50 -8.38 -1.27
N THR A 16 -17.38 -7.07 -1.10
CA THR A 16 -16.54 -6.24 -1.96
C THR A 16 -15.07 -6.59 -1.75
N GLU A 17 -14.36 -6.79 -2.85
CA GLU A 17 -12.94 -7.07 -2.88
C GLU A 17 -12.13 -5.80 -3.18
N ALA A 18 -10.83 -5.81 -2.87
CA ALA A 18 -9.97 -4.65 -3.13
C ALA A 18 -9.92 -4.27 -4.62
N ARG A 19 -10.05 -5.23 -5.54
CA ARG A 19 -10.13 -4.97 -6.99
C ARG A 19 -11.39 -4.23 -7.41
N ASP A 20 -12.50 -4.37 -6.68
CA ASP A 20 -13.73 -3.66 -7.01
C ASP A 20 -13.56 -2.17 -6.73
N ALA A 21 -12.75 -1.82 -5.73
CA ALA A 21 -12.48 -0.44 -5.36
C ALA A 21 -11.68 0.34 -6.42
N THR A 22 -10.94 -0.34 -7.31
CA THR A 22 -10.28 0.33 -8.45
C THR A 22 -11.29 0.69 -9.55
N GLY A 23 -12.48 0.07 -9.57
CA GLY A 23 -13.58 0.41 -10.47
C GLY A 23 -13.22 0.27 -11.95
N GLY A 24 -12.33 -0.66 -12.30
CA GLY A 24 -11.89 -0.89 -13.69
C GLY A 24 -10.98 0.20 -14.25
N ARG A 25 -10.42 1.09 -13.41
CA ARG A 25 -9.47 2.12 -13.85
C ARG A 25 -8.15 1.50 -14.25
N ASP A 26 -7.59 2.01 -15.35
CA ASP A 26 -6.20 1.78 -15.73
C ASP A 26 -5.29 2.75 -14.97
N LEU A 27 -4.35 2.20 -14.22
CA LEU A 27 -3.35 2.91 -13.42
C LEU A 27 -1.94 2.77 -14.04
N THR A 28 -1.84 2.38 -15.31
CA THR A 28 -0.57 2.34 -16.03
C THR A 28 0.18 3.66 -15.91
N GLY A 29 1.48 3.55 -15.56
CA GLY A 29 2.36 4.70 -15.34
C GLY A 29 2.12 5.46 -14.04
N LYS A 30 1.23 5.00 -13.15
CA LYS A 30 1.08 5.53 -11.79
C LYS A 30 2.04 4.83 -10.84
N VAL A 31 2.59 5.61 -9.91
CA VAL A 31 3.46 5.11 -8.84
C VAL A 31 2.72 5.16 -7.52
N ALA A 32 2.62 4.01 -6.86
CA ALA A 32 1.99 3.86 -5.56
C ALA A 32 2.98 3.38 -4.50
N ILE A 33 2.83 3.87 -3.27
CA ILE A 33 3.49 3.31 -2.08
C ILE A 33 2.42 2.74 -1.16
N VAL A 34 2.57 1.48 -0.75
CA VAL A 34 1.67 0.82 0.20
C VAL A 34 2.47 0.34 1.41
N THR A 35 2.43 1.09 2.51
CA THR A 35 3.11 0.67 3.74
C THR A 35 2.40 -0.56 4.33
N GLY A 36 3.17 -1.57 4.73
CA GLY A 36 2.58 -2.86 5.13
C GLY A 36 1.90 -3.60 3.98
N GLY A 37 2.22 -3.27 2.72
CA GLY A 37 1.63 -3.85 1.52
C GLY A 37 1.92 -5.34 1.30
N TYR A 38 2.65 -6.01 2.20
CA TYR A 38 2.97 -7.43 2.10
C TYR A 38 2.07 -8.32 2.98
N SER A 39 1.12 -7.76 3.73
CA SER A 39 0.23 -8.53 4.62
C SER A 39 -1.20 -8.00 4.68
N GLY A 40 -2.14 -8.87 5.06
CA GLY A 40 -3.54 -8.51 5.32
C GLY A 40 -4.18 -7.70 4.19
N LEU A 41 -4.87 -6.62 4.57
CA LEU A 41 -5.51 -5.69 3.61
C LEU A 41 -4.49 -4.96 2.72
N GLY A 42 -3.27 -4.73 3.21
CA GLY A 42 -2.20 -4.12 2.43
C GLY A 42 -1.77 -4.98 1.25
N LEU A 43 -1.75 -6.31 1.42
CA LEU A 43 -1.45 -7.24 0.34
C LEU A 43 -2.53 -7.23 -0.74
N GLU A 44 -3.80 -7.27 -0.36
CA GLU A 44 -4.90 -7.23 -1.32
C GLU A 44 -4.97 -5.87 -2.04
N THR A 45 -4.65 -4.78 -1.34
CA THR A 45 -4.50 -3.45 -1.93
C THR A 45 -3.36 -3.41 -2.94
N THR A 46 -2.20 -3.97 -2.60
CA THR A 46 -1.04 -4.06 -3.50
C THR A 46 -1.38 -4.84 -4.77
N LYS A 47 -2.01 -6.01 -4.63
CA LYS A 47 -2.45 -6.82 -5.77
C LYS A 47 -3.45 -6.07 -6.65
N ALA A 48 -4.43 -5.39 -6.06
CA ALA A 48 -5.44 -4.65 -6.81
C ALA A 48 -4.83 -3.49 -7.62
N LEU A 49 -3.91 -2.73 -7.02
CA LEU A 49 -3.22 -1.62 -7.71
C LEU A 49 -2.29 -2.14 -8.81
N ALA A 50 -1.50 -3.18 -8.53
CA ALA A 50 -0.60 -3.79 -9.48
C ALA A 50 -1.34 -4.41 -10.68
N ALA A 51 -2.45 -5.11 -10.42
CA ALA A 51 -3.32 -5.67 -11.46
C ALA A 51 -3.99 -4.59 -12.32
N ALA A 52 -4.21 -3.39 -11.76
CA ALA A 52 -4.67 -2.23 -12.50
C ALA A 52 -3.55 -1.50 -13.26
N GLY A 53 -2.29 -1.98 -13.22
CA GLY A 53 -1.18 -1.43 -14.00
C GLY A 53 -0.27 -0.44 -13.25
N ALA A 54 -0.54 -0.15 -11.98
CA ALA A 54 0.34 0.71 -11.19
C ALA A 54 1.67 0.00 -10.88
N ILE A 55 2.75 0.78 -10.77
CA ILE A 55 4.00 0.35 -10.14
C ILE A 55 3.83 0.54 -8.63
N VAL A 56 3.86 -0.56 -7.87
CA VAL A 56 3.62 -0.52 -6.43
C VAL A 56 4.91 -0.77 -5.67
N ILE A 57 5.34 0.20 -4.89
CA ILE A 57 6.47 0.07 -3.97
C ILE A 57 5.92 -0.36 -2.61
N VAL A 58 6.35 -1.54 -2.16
CA VAL A 58 6.00 -2.12 -0.86
C VAL A 58 7.22 -2.04 0.06
N PRO A 59 7.32 -0.96 0.86
CA PRO A 59 8.36 -0.85 1.86
C PRO A 59 8.10 -1.83 3.02
N ALA A 60 9.15 -2.50 3.49
CA ALA A 60 9.06 -3.47 4.58
C ALA A 60 10.33 -3.51 5.45
N ARG A 61 10.16 -3.85 6.73
CA ARG A 61 11.25 -4.10 7.67
C ARG A 61 11.96 -5.42 7.41
N SER A 62 11.19 -6.45 7.05
CA SER A 62 11.70 -7.79 6.77
C SER A 62 11.55 -8.08 5.28
N ALA A 63 12.66 -7.94 4.55
CA ALA A 63 12.71 -8.19 3.11
C ALA A 63 12.27 -9.62 2.75
N GLU A 64 12.71 -10.62 3.50
CA GLU A 64 12.36 -12.03 3.26
C GLU A 64 10.85 -12.28 3.35
N LYS A 65 10.18 -11.77 4.39
CA LYS A 65 8.73 -11.91 4.56
C LYS A 65 7.97 -11.23 3.42
N ALA A 66 8.41 -10.03 3.04
CA ALA A 66 7.81 -9.29 1.94
C ALA A 66 8.01 -10.02 0.59
N GLN A 67 9.23 -10.49 0.30
CA GLN A 67 9.53 -11.30 -0.89
C GLN A 67 8.64 -12.52 -1.01
N LYS A 68 8.48 -13.27 0.08
CA LYS A 68 7.62 -14.46 0.08
C LYS A 68 6.16 -14.12 -0.18
N ALA A 69 5.64 -13.07 0.45
CA ALA A 69 4.23 -12.67 0.33
C ALA A 69 3.88 -12.05 -1.03
N LEU A 70 4.86 -11.38 -1.66
CA LEU A 70 4.71 -10.69 -2.95
C LEU A 70 5.15 -11.56 -4.14
N ALA A 71 5.57 -12.80 -3.90
CA ALA A 71 5.96 -13.71 -4.96
C ALA A 71 4.83 -13.90 -5.98
N GLY A 72 5.13 -13.64 -7.25
CA GLY A 72 4.16 -13.74 -8.36
C GLY A 72 3.27 -12.51 -8.57
N VAL A 73 3.40 -11.46 -7.75
CA VAL A 73 2.72 -10.18 -8.00
C VAL A 73 3.59 -9.34 -8.94
N ALA A 74 3.11 -9.09 -10.16
CA ALA A 74 3.80 -8.24 -11.14
C ALA A 74 3.80 -6.77 -10.71
N ASN A 75 4.69 -5.95 -11.30
CA ASN A 75 4.76 -4.50 -11.05
C ASN A 75 4.95 -4.09 -9.58
N VAL A 76 5.56 -4.95 -8.77
CA VAL A 76 5.85 -4.66 -7.35
C VAL A 76 7.35 -4.53 -7.13
N GLU A 77 7.75 -3.46 -6.47
CA GLU A 77 9.11 -3.24 -5.98
C GLU A 77 9.14 -3.28 -4.45
N GLN A 78 10.24 -3.75 -3.88
CA GLN A 78 10.45 -3.74 -2.43
C GLN A 78 11.52 -2.75 -2.05
N ALA A 79 11.40 -2.21 -0.84
CA ALA A 79 12.39 -1.32 -0.27
C ALA A 79 12.51 -1.54 1.24
N ALA A 80 13.72 -1.31 1.77
CA ALA A 80 13.95 -1.32 3.21
C ALA A 80 13.31 -0.07 3.83
N PHE A 81 12.51 -0.27 4.88
CA PHE A 81 11.80 0.81 5.55
C PHE A 81 11.27 0.37 6.92
N ASP A 82 11.60 1.14 7.95
CA ASP A 82 11.04 1.01 9.29
C ASP A 82 10.40 2.33 9.73
N LEU A 83 9.07 2.32 9.89
CA LEU A 83 8.32 3.50 10.37
C LEU A 83 8.62 3.86 11.82
N ALA A 84 9.25 2.97 12.60
CA ALA A 84 9.68 3.26 13.97
C ALA A 84 11.02 4.01 14.02
N ASP A 85 11.77 4.10 12.91
CA ASP A 85 13.06 4.79 12.83
C ASP A 85 13.00 5.97 11.83
N PRO A 86 12.98 7.22 12.30
CA PRO A 86 13.00 8.40 11.44
C PRO A 86 14.13 8.41 10.41
N LYS A 87 15.31 7.86 10.73
CA LYS A 87 16.43 7.79 9.78
C LYS A 87 16.14 6.83 8.63
N SER A 88 15.44 5.73 8.93
CA SER A 88 14.98 4.80 7.90
C SER A 88 13.96 5.47 6.98
N ILE A 89 13.08 6.31 7.54
CA ILE A 89 12.10 7.09 6.76
C ILE A 89 12.81 8.06 5.82
N ASP A 90 13.75 8.86 6.35
CA ASP A 90 14.51 9.83 5.55
C ASP A 90 15.32 9.14 4.45
N ALA A 91 15.98 8.02 4.76
CA ALA A 91 16.74 7.25 3.78
C ALA A 91 15.85 6.69 2.66
N PHE A 92 14.68 6.14 3.00
CA PHE A 92 13.72 5.66 2.02
C PHE A 92 13.19 6.79 1.14
N ALA A 93 12.80 7.92 1.74
CA ALA A 93 12.31 9.08 1.01
C ALA A 93 13.39 9.66 0.08
N GLY A 94 14.63 9.79 0.55
CA GLY A 94 15.76 10.23 -0.27
C GLY A 94 16.04 9.29 -1.45
N GLY A 95 16.04 7.98 -1.20
CA GLY A 95 16.21 6.97 -2.25
C GLY A 95 15.07 6.98 -3.28
N PHE A 96 13.82 7.19 -2.83
CA PHE A 96 12.67 7.33 -3.70
C PHE A 96 12.79 8.57 -4.60
N LEU A 97 13.07 9.73 -4.01
CA LEU A 97 13.20 11.00 -4.73
C LEU A 97 14.38 11.03 -5.72
N ALA A 98 15.43 10.25 -5.44
CA ALA A 98 16.55 10.09 -6.37
C ALA A 98 16.18 9.28 -7.62
N ARG A 99 15.18 8.39 -7.53
CA ARG A 99 14.74 7.50 -8.63
C ARG A 99 13.58 8.07 -9.43
N THR A 100 12.63 8.72 -8.76
CA THR A 100 11.42 9.26 -9.37
C THR A 100 11.01 10.57 -8.71
N LYS A 101 10.37 11.44 -9.48
CA LYS A 101 9.81 12.71 -8.98
C LYS A 101 8.30 12.63 -8.71
N THR A 102 7.68 11.49 -9.00
CA THR A 102 6.22 11.35 -8.96
C THR A 102 5.80 10.27 -7.99
N LEU A 103 4.94 10.64 -7.05
CA LEU A 103 4.16 9.76 -6.21
C LEU A 103 2.69 10.10 -6.44
N ASP A 104 1.94 9.19 -7.06
CA ASP A 104 0.53 9.41 -7.35
C ASP A 104 -0.37 8.95 -6.19
N ILE A 105 0.03 7.87 -5.52
CA ILE A 105 -0.79 7.21 -4.50
C ILE A 105 0.08 6.85 -3.29
N LEU A 106 -0.30 7.32 -2.10
CA LEU A 106 0.29 6.91 -0.83
C LEU A 106 -0.77 6.27 0.06
N ILE A 107 -0.60 4.99 0.38
CA ILE A 107 -1.48 4.24 1.27
C ILE A 107 -0.73 3.94 2.56
N ASN A 108 -1.10 4.67 3.61
CA ASN A 108 -0.58 4.51 4.97
C ASN A 108 -1.32 3.37 5.68
N ASN A 109 -1.04 2.14 5.30
CA ASN A 109 -1.71 0.94 5.81
C ASN A 109 -0.94 0.26 6.96
N ALA A 110 0.38 0.44 7.06
CA ALA A 110 1.18 -0.22 8.10
C ALA A 110 0.64 0.11 9.50
N ALA A 111 0.36 -0.94 10.27
CA ALA A 111 -0.14 -0.85 11.63
C ALA A 111 0.43 -1.97 12.50
N ILE A 112 0.38 -1.77 13.81
CA ILE A 112 0.68 -2.78 14.82
C ILE A 112 -0.60 -3.05 15.62
N MET A 113 -0.93 -4.32 15.86
CA MET A 113 -2.12 -4.68 16.66
C MET A 113 -1.90 -4.62 18.17
N ALA A 114 -0.66 -4.46 18.63
CA ALA A 114 -0.35 -4.20 20.03
C ALA A 114 0.34 -2.83 20.12
N SER A 115 -0.44 -1.77 20.36
CA SER A 115 0.16 -0.54 20.86
C SER A 115 0.77 -0.86 22.22
N PRO A 116 2.06 -0.53 22.48
CA PRO A 116 2.57 -0.55 23.85
C PRO A 116 1.64 0.34 24.70
N LEU A 117 1.28 -0.16 25.88
CA LEU A 117 0.70 0.66 26.95
C LEU A 117 1.78 1.62 27.47
#